data_AF-A0A800KU73-F1
#
_entry.id   AF-A0A800KU73-F1
#
_cell.length_a   1.000
_cell.length_b   1.000
_cell.length_c   1.000
_cell.angle_alpha   90.00
_cell.angle_beta   90.00
_cell.angle_gamma   90.00
#
_symmetry.space_group_name_H-M   'P 1'
#
loop_
_entity.id
_entity.type
_entity.pdbx_description
1 polymer ?
#
loop_
_entity_poly.entity_id
_entity_poly.type
_entity_poly.pdbx_seq_one_letter_code
_entity_poly.pdbx_strand_id
1 'polypeptide(L)'
;PADVKVLPDYEDLEQNLSDLRRQVESQKPAILLALDILNASLSDGKFKKIFSDGFHANRQAWINWLEQKTSHAPEFSMFTAAGLLGALNGNKFRTSQKNPESSEQQKTAYIQTLGIDAAAFADIQAAVTRLKLTFRRALLHTLREQVDKRLEQLNVLSFDHLISRLDAVLRAEHGQALCHEIRQCYQVALIDEFQDTDESQWFIISTLFHSRQQYLYLIGDPKQAIYKFRGADIHSYFTAQQQAEHCFTLTQNWRSHPGLVSGINSLFSKPKPFYCEQLDFHPVQSARTSAQGEINYQGKHVPPLVIWQLENSESAYWTAGKASVEIQQGVVHEIRHLLSPDFVIRKDDQNSVRPILSKDIAILVRSHVQAQAYQQALNESGITAVI
;
A
#
# COMPACT_ATOMS: atom_id res chain seq x y z
N PRO A 1 -20.63 -8.75 -11.98
CA PRO A 1 -19.21 -9.09 -11.79
C PRO A 1 -18.84 -10.31 -12.65
N ALA A 2 -18.02 -10.11 -13.68
CA ALA A 2 -17.42 -11.23 -14.39
C ALA A 2 -16.68 -12.12 -13.39
N ASP A 3 -16.87 -13.44 -13.47
CA ASP A 3 -16.18 -14.43 -12.64
C ASP A 3 -14.69 -14.10 -12.57
N VAL A 4 -14.26 -13.56 -11.42
CA VAL A 4 -12.84 -13.40 -11.14
C VAL A 4 -12.30 -14.81 -10.99
N LYS A 5 -11.76 -15.36 -12.09
CA LYS A 5 -11.12 -16.66 -12.07
C LYS A 5 -9.86 -16.55 -11.20
N VAL A 6 -9.98 -16.97 -9.95
CA VAL A 6 -8.86 -17.01 -9.00
C VAL A 6 -7.92 -18.14 -9.44
N LEU A 7 -6.87 -17.76 -10.16
CA LEU A 7 -5.78 -18.66 -10.54
C LEU A 7 -4.72 -18.75 -9.44
N PRO A 8 -4.03 -19.90 -9.31
CA PRO A 8 -4.29 -21.16 -10.02
C PRO A 8 -5.59 -21.82 -9.56
N ASP A 9 -6.20 -22.69 -10.38
CA ASP A 9 -7.36 -23.53 -10.00
C ASP A 9 -7.03 -24.36 -8.74
N TYR A 10 -8.03 -24.95 -8.05
CA TYR A 10 -7.73 -25.76 -6.86
C TYR A 10 -6.85 -26.93 -7.28
N GLU A 11 -5.67 -27.00 -6.68
CA GLU A 11 -4.75 -28.11 -6.84
C GLU A 11 -4.52 -28.75 -5.48
N ASP A 12 -4.40 -30.07 -5.48
CA ASP A 12 -4.09 -30.81 -4.26
C ASP A 12 -2.65 -30.51 -3.80
N LEU A 13 -2.51 -30.08 -2.54
CA LEU A 13 -1.22 -29.71 -1.96
C LEU A 13 -0.30 -30.92 -1.77
N GLU A 14 -0.84 -32.07 -1.36
CA GLU A 14 -0.07 -33.30 -1.18
C GLU A 14 0.40 -33.84 -2.53
N GLN A 15 -0.46 -33.78 -3.54
CA GLN A 15 -0.10 -34.16 -4.91
C GLN A 15 1.03 -33.28 -5.45
N ASN A 16 0.93 -31.95 -5.33
CA ASN A 16 1.98 -31.03 -5.76
C ASN A 16 3.31 -31.23 -5.01
N LEU A 17 3.25 -31.56 -3.71
CA LEU A 17 4.44 -31.88 -2.93
C LEU A 17 5.10 -33.19 -3.41
N SER A 18 4.28 -34.20 -3.72
CA SER A 18 4.73 -35.48 -4.28
C SER A 18 5.34 -35.30 -5.67
N ASP A 19 4.73 -34.48 -6.52
CA ASP A 19 5.21 -34.15 -7.86
C ASP A 19 6.55 -33.42 -7.81
N LEU A 20 6.69 -32.42 -6.94
CA LEU A 20 7.96 -31.73 -6.72
C LEU A 20 9.04 -32.71 -6.28
N ARG A 21 8.76 -33.62 -5.34
CA ARG A 21 9.74 -34.63 -4.90
C ARG A 21 10.18 -35.54 -6.05
N ARG A 22 9.24 -36.05 -6.84
CA ARG A 22 9.55 -36.88 -8.01
C ARG A 22 10.39 -36.13 -9.05
N GLN A 23 10.07 -34.87 -9.28
CA GLN A 23 10.76 -34.02 -10.24
C GLN A 23 12.18 -33.67 -9.77
N VAL A 24 12.36 -33.37 -8.49
CA VAL A 24 13.68 -33.16 -7.89
C VAL A 24 14.54 -34.41 -8.03
N GLU A 25 14.03 -35.59 -7.69
CA GLU A 25 14.80 -36.83 -7.81
C GLU A 25 15.16 -37.17 -9.26
N SER A 26 14.25 -36.95 -10.21
CA SER A 26 14.53 -37.23 -11.63
C SER A 26 15.52 -36.24 -12.27
N GLN A 27 15.49 -34.97 -11.86
CA GLN A 27 16.31 -33.90 -12.44
C GLN A 27 17.63 -33.66 -11.69
N LYS A 28 17.78 -34.18 -10.47
CA LYS A 28 18.97 -34.01 -9.63
C LYS A 28 20.30 -34.33 -10.35
N PRO A 29 20.45 -35.44 -11.10
CA PRO A 29 21.70 -35.71 -11.82
C PRO A 29 22.02 -34.64 -12.87
N ALA A 30 21.02 -34.18 -13.64
CA ALA A 30 21.19 -33.16 -14.67
C ALA A 30 21.59 -31.81 -14.06
N ILE A 31 20.99 -31.46 -12.91
CA ILE A 31 21.31 -30.23 -12.18
C ILE A 31 22.73 -30.25 -11.63
N LEU A 32 23.13 -31.35 -10.99
CA LEU A 32 24.50 -31.48 -10.45
C LEU A 32 25.54 -31.37 -11.57
N LEU A 33 25.31 -32.06 -12.70
CA LEU A 33 26.18 -31.97 -13.87
C LEU A 33 26.25 -30.52 -14.42
N ALA A 34 25.09 -29.85 -14.53
CA ALA A 34 25.05 -28.47 -15.01
C ALA A 34 25.80 -27.51 -14.07
N LEU A 35 25.70 -27.69 -12.74
CA LEU A 35 26.45 -26.91 -11.76
C LEU A 35 27.96 -27.14 -11.87
N ASP A 36 28.40 -28.35 -12.19
CA ASP A 36 29.82 -28.67 -12.40
C ASP A 36 30.37 -28.04 -13.69
N ILE A 37 29.60 -28.12 -14.79
CA ILE A 37 29.94 -27.46 -16.05
C ILE A 37 30.01 -25.94 -15.88
N LEU A 38 29.02 -25.35 -15.19
CA LEU A 38 29.01 -23.92 -14.90
C LEU A 38 30.22 -23.51 -14.06
N ASN A 39 30.59 -24.31 -13.06
CA ASN A 39 31.78 -24.08 -12.25
C ASN A 39 33.06 -24.06 -13.10
N ALA A 40 33.21 -25.00 -14.03
CA ALA A 40 34.35 -25.05 -14.94
C ALA A 40 34.37 -23.85 -15.90
N SER A 41 33.21 -23.42 -16.42
CA SER A 41 33.12 -22.29 -17.36
C SER A 41 33.36 -20.91 -16.74
N LEU A 42 33.42 -20.78 -15.41
CA LEU A 42 33.76 -19.51 -14.75
C LEU A 42 35.15 -19.00 -15.18
N SER A 43 36.10 -19.91 -15.48
CA SER A 43 37.43 -19.54 -15.95
C SER A 43 37.44 -18.83 -17.31
N ASP A 44 36.35 -18.93 -18.09
CA ASP A 44 36.23 -18.25 -19.39
C ASP A 44 36.16 -16.71 -19.24
N GLY A 45 35.89 -16.20 -18.04
CA GLY A 45 35.80 -14.76 -17.79
C GLY A 45 34.64 -14.07 -18.53
N LYS A 46 33.60 -14.84 -18.90
CA LYS A 46 32.42 -14.39 -19.66
C LYS A 46 31.24 -13.97 -18.77
N PHE A 47 31.23 -14.35 -17.51
CA PHE A 47 30.21 -13.97 -16.53
C PHE A 47 30.50 -12.60 -15.88
N LYS A 48 29.45 -11.93 -15.39
CA LYS A 48 29.56 -10.71 -14.58
C LYS A 48 30.17 -11.04 -13.22
N LYS A 49 30.95 -10.12 -12.67
CA LYS A 49 31.60 -10.26 -11.35
C LYS A 49 30.61 -10.65 -10.24
N ILE A 50 29.44 -9.99 -10.18
CA ILE A 50 28.39 -10.28 -9.19
C ILE A 50 27.94 -11.75 -9.24
N PHE A 51 27.78 -12.33 -10.45
CA PHE A 51 27.40 -13.73 -10.58
C PHE A 51 28.52 -14.65 -10.13
N SER A 52 29.76 -14.39 -10.55
CA SER A 52 30.93 -15.18 -10.17
C SER A 52 31.17 -15.16 -8.65
N ASP A 53 31.09 -13.99 -8.02
CA ASP A 53 31.30 -13.81 -6.58
C ASP A 53 30.23 -14.60 -5.77
N GLY A 54 28.98 -14.65 -6.26
CA GLY A 54 27.88 -15.38 -5.62
C GLY A 54 27.73 -16.86 -6.02
N PHE A 55 28.47 -17.33 -7.03
CA PHE A 55 28.24 -18.65 -7.64
C PHE A 55 28.45 -19.79 -6.66
N HIS A 56 29.58 -19.84 -5.96
CA HIS A 56 29.92 -20.97 -5.09
C HIS A 56 28.94 -21.12 -3.92
N ALA A 57 28.50 -20.00 -3.33
CA ALA A 57 27.48 -20.00 -2.27
C ALA A 57 26.15 -20.55 -2.78
N ASN A 58 25.68 -20.08 -3.95
CA ASN A 58 24.44 -20.54 -4.56
C ASN A 58 24.51 -22.00 -5.02
N ARG A 59 25.63 -22.43 -5.61
CA ARG A 59 25.89 -23.84 -5.96
C ARG A 59 25.81 -24.73 -4.73
N GLN A 60 26.45 -24.33 -3.63
CA GLN A 60 26.40 -25.12 -2.38
C GLN A 60 24.99 -25.15 -1.79
N ALA A 61 24.24 -24.04 -1.85
CA ALA A 61 22.85 -24.00 -1.42
C ALA A 61 21.98 -24.99 -2.22
N TRP A 62 22.15 -25.05 -3.54
CA TRP A 62 21.49 -26.03 -4.40
C TRP A 62 21.83 -27.48 -4.03
N ILE A 63 23.12 -27.79 -3.85
CA ILE A 63 23.56 -29.14 -3.46
C ILE A 63 22.97 -29.53 -2.11
N ASN A 64 23.09 -28.67 -1.09
CA ASN A 64 22.54 -28.93 0.22
C ASN A 64 21.02 -29.15 0.18
N TRP A 65 20.30 -28.40 -0.65
CA TRP A 65 18.86 -28.54 -0.82
C TRP A 65 18.48 -29.85 -1.53
N LEU A 66 19.16 -30.19 -2.63
CA LEU A 66 18.96 -31.46 -3.37
C LEU A 66 19.33 -32.70 -2.54
N GLU A 67 20.23 -32.56 -1.59
CA GLU A 67 20.62 -33.60 -0.64
C GLU A 67 19.79 -33.58 0.65
N GLN A 68 18.79 -32.70 0.74
CA GLN A 68 17.90 -32.55 1.89
C GLN A 68 18.64 -32.24 3.21
N LYS A 69 19.84 -31.65 3.12
CA LYS A 69 20.63 -31.18 4.27
C LYS A 69 20.11 -29.87 4.85
N THR A 70 19.24 -29.17 4.14
CA THR A 70 18.63 -27.90 4.56
C THR A 70 17.22 -27.76 4.02
N SER A 71 16.36 -27.06 4.77
CA SER A 71 15.05 -26.59 4.32
C SER A 71 15.10 -25.19 3.69
N HIS A 72 16.25 -24.51 3.78
CA HIS A 72 16.43 -23.22 3.14
C HIS A 72 16.50 -23.38 1.62
N ALA A 73 15.58 -22.72 0.92
CA ALA A 73 15.52 -22.70 -0.52
C ALA A 73 16.72 -21.95 -1.13
N PRO A 74 17.37 -22.49 -2.17
CA PRO A 74 18.36 -21.77 -2.95
C PRO A 74 17.72 -20.70 -3.85
N GLU A 75 18.54 -19.85 -4.46
CA GLU A 75 18.09 -18.93 -5.49
C GLU A 75 17.75 -19.70 -6.78
N PHE A 76 16.45 -20.01 -6.96
CA PHE A 76 15.99 -20.85 -8.06
C PHE A 76 16.12 -20.21 -9.46
N SER A 77 16.11 -18.88 -9.55
CA SER A 77 16.17 -18.16 -10.83
C SER A 77 17.58 -18.11 -11.45
N MET A 78 18.63 -18.21 -10.64
CA MET A 78 20.01 -17.90 -11.03
C MET A 78 20.50 -18.77 -12.20
N PHE A 79 20.15 -20.06 -12.20
CA PHE A 79 20.64 -21.05 -13.16
C PHE A 79 19.63 -21.40 -14.26
N THR A 80 18.49 -20.69 -14.31
CA THR A 80 17.58 -20.78 -15.46
C THR A 80 18.21 -20.16 -16.70
N ALA A 81 17.69 -20.47 -17.89
CA ALA A 81 18.16 -19.86 -19.14
C ALA A 81 18.15 -18.33 -19.08
N ALA A 82 17.09 -17.72 -18.55
CA ALA A 82 16.99 -16.27 -18.37
C ALA A 82 18.02 -15.74 -17.36
N GLY A 83 18.20 -16.44 -16.23
CA GLY A 83 19.20 -16.09 -15.20
C GLY A 83 20.62 -16.10 -15.76
N LEU A 84 20.98 -17.15 -16.49
CA LEU A 84 22.29 -17.31 -17.11
C LEU A 84 22.56 -16.27 -18.21
N LEU A 85 21.59 -15.98 -19.08
CA LEU A 85 21.71 -14.92 -20.09
C LEU A 85 21.92 -13.54 -19.45
N GLY A 86 21.22 -13.28 -18.34
CA GLY A 86 21.37 -12.08 -17.52
C GLY A 86 22.72 -11.99 -16.81
N ALA A 87 23.31 -13.14 -16.46
CA ALA A 87 24.59 -13.25 -15.79
C ALA A 87 25.80 -13.01 -16.72
N LEU A 88 25.65 -13.16 -18.04
CA LEU A 88 26.73 -12.93 -19.00
C LEU A 88 27.09 -11.45 -19.14
N ASN A 89 28.39 -11.17 -19.23
CA ASN A 89 28.94 -9.83 -19.38
C ASN A 89 28.77 -9.34 -20.82
N GLY A 90 27.86 -8.38 -21.05
CA GLY A 90 27.58 -7.85 -22.39
C GLY A 90 28.79 -7.31 -23.14
N ASN A 91 29.83 -6.83 -22.44
CA ASN A 91 31.06 -6.35 -23.10
C ASN A 91 31.86 -7.48 -23.76
N LYS A 92 31.68 -8.74 -23.33
CA LYS A 92 32.34 -9.92 -23.90
C LYS A 92 31.61 -10.49 -25.12
N PHE A 93 30.40 -9.99 -25.39
CA PHE A 93 29.51 -10.45 -26.48
C PHE A 93 29.04 -9.27 -27.33
N ARG A 94 29.93 -8.30 -27.60
CA ARG A 94 29.60 -7.16 -28.46
C ARG A 94 29.65 -7.56 -29.94
N THR A 95 28.72 -7.03 -30.72
CA THR A 95 28.75 -7.14 -32.18
C THR A 95 30.03 -6.51 -32.72
N SER A 96 30.70 -7.19 -33.64
CA SER A 96 31.93 -6.73 -34.28
C SER A 96 32.00 -7.19 -35.73
N GLN A 97 32.94 -6.67 -36.52
CA GLN A 97 33.17 -7.15 -37.89
C GLN A 97 33.49 -8.66 -37.95
N LYS A 98 34.04 -9.24 -36.86
CA LYS A 98 34.39 -10.66 -36.76
C LYS A 98 33.21 -11.54 -36.29
N ASN A 99 32.25 -10.95 -35.58
CA ASN A 99 31.00 -11.59 -35.09
C ASN A 99 29.81 -10.64 -35.37
N PRO A 100 29.15 -10.77 -36.52
CA PRO A 100 28.08 -9.85 -36.94
C PRO A 100 26.75 -10.07 -36.18
N GLU A 101 26.62 -11.15 -35.43
CA GLU A 101 25.42 -11.47 -34.66
C GLU A 101 25.16 -10.49 -33.51
N SER A 102 23.90 -10.39 -33.09
CA SER A 102 23.51 -9.56 -31.94
C SER A 102 24.11 -10.10 -30.64
N SER A 103 24.25 -9.23 -29.63
CA SER A 103 24.76 -9.64 -28.31
C SER A 103 23.93 -10.77 -27.67
N GLU A 104 22.62 -10.75 -27.86
CA GLU A 104 21.72 -11.79 -27.34
C GLU A 104 21.88 -13.13 -28.05
N GLN A 105 22.07 -13.13 -29.38
CA GLN A 105 22.35 -14.32 -30.16
C GLN A 105 23.67 -14.96 -29.72
N GLN A 106 24.73 -14.16 -29.58
CA GLN A 106 26.04 -14.64 -29.14
C GLN A 106 26.01 -15.23 -27.71
N LYS A 107 25.27 -14.60 -26.80
CA LYS A 107 25.06 -15.11 -25.44
C LYS A 107 24.32 -16.44 -25.43
N THR A 108 23.26 -16.54 -26.22
CA THR A 108 22.44 -17.75 -26.34
C THR A 108 23.28 -18.91 -26.91
N ALA A 109 24.05 -18.65 -27.96
CA ALA A 109 24.97 -19.62 -28.55
C ALA A 109 26.00 -20.11 -27.53
N TYR A 110 26.59 -19.21 -26.73
CA TYR A 110 27.54 -19.60 -25.69
C TYR A 110 26.90 -20.52 -24.63
N ILE A 111 25.72 -20.19 -24.12
CA ILE A 111 25.02 -21.07 -23.17
C ILE A 111 24.72 -22.44 -23.80
N GLN A 112 24.33 -22.49 -25.07
CA GLN A 112 24.13 -23.74 -25.80
C GLN A 112 25.44 -24.54 -25.92
N THR A 113 26.60 -23.89 -26.12
CA THR A 113 27.90 -24.59 -26.16
C THR A 113 28.28 -25.25 -24.84
N LEU A 114 27.75 -24.77 -23.71
CA LEU A 114 27.98 -25.41 -22.42
C LEU A 114 27.24 -26.75 -22.29
N GLY A 115 26.24 -27.02 -23.14
CA GLY A 115 25.51 -28.30 -23.11
C GLY A 115 24.74 -28.55 -21.81
N ILE A 116 24.41 -27.50 -21.07
CA ILE A 116 23.69 -27.59 -19.79
C ILE A 116 22.18 -27.67 -19.99
N ASP A 117 21.52 -28.53 -19.21
CA ASP A 117 20.07 -28.57 -19.15
C ASP A 117 19.54 -27.48 -18.19
N ALA A 118 19.42 -26.26 -18.72
CA ALA A 118 18.84 -25.15 -17.97
C ALA A 118 17.33 -25.31 -17.73
N ALA A 119 16.65 -26.23 -18.43
CA ALA A 119 15.23 -26.48 -18.26
C ALA A 119 14.95 -27.13 -16.91
N ALA A 120 15.82 -28.04 -16.44
CA ALA A 120 15.71 -28.65 -15.11
C ALA A 120 15.64 -27.61 -13.97
N PHE A 121 16.40 -26.51 -14.05
CA PHE A 121 16.32 -25.44 -13.05
C PHE A 121 14.99 -24.68 -13.13
N ALA A 122 14.53 -24.37 -14.36
CA ALA A 122 13.27 -23.66 -14.59
C ALA A 122 12.06 -24.49 -14.14
N ASP A 123 12.12 -25.79 -14.38
CA ASP A 123 11.14 -26.79 -13.98
C ASP A 123 10.97 -26.86 -12.46
N ILE A 124 12.08 -26.98 -11.71
CA ILE A 124 12.04 -26.92 -10.24
C ILE A 124 11.55 -25.55 -9.75
N GLN A 125 12.01 -24.46 -10.36
CA GLN A 125 11.55 -23.11 -9.99
C GLN A 125 10.02 -22.99 -10.17
N ALA A 126 9.49 -23.49 -11.29
CA ALA A 126 8.07 -23.46 -11.59
C ALA A 126 7.28 -24.33 -10.60
N ALA A 127 7.75 -25.55 -10.30
CA ALA A 127 7.12 -26.44 -9.34
C ALA A 127 7.10 -25.86 -7.91
N VAL A 128 8.20 -25.25 -7.46
CA VAL A 128 8.26 -24.57 -6.16
C VAL A 128 7.33 -23.35 -6.12
N THR A 129 7.27 -22.58 -7.20
CA THR A 129 6.37 -21.42 -7.31
C THR A 129 4.91 -21.87 -7.25
N ARG A 130 4.55 -22.92 -7.99
CA ARG A 130 3.22 -23.54 -7.95
C ARG A 130 2.89 -24.02 -6.54
N LEU A 131 3.76 -24.79 -5.90
CA LEU A 131 3.57 -25.29 -4.54
C LEU A 131 3.30 -24.15 -3.54
N LYS A 132 4.06 -23.04 -3.62
CA LYS A 132 3.83 -21.87 -2.76
C LYS A 132 2.45 -21.26 -2.98
N LEU A 133 1.98 -21.18 -4.23
CA LEU A 133 0.65 -20.67 -4.55
C LEU A 133 -0.45 -21.62 -4.06
N THR A 134 -0.30 -22.92 -4.32
CA THR A 134 -1.22 -23.97 -3.86
C THR A 134 -1.32 -23.97 -2.34
N PHE A 135 -0.19 -23.90 -1.63
CA PHE A 135 -0.16 -23.81 -0.16
C PHE A 135 -0.90 -22.57 0.34
N ARG A 136 -0.64 -21.38 -0.23
CA ARG A 136 -1.35 -20.14 0.15
C ARG A 136 -2.85 -20.25 -0.07
N ARG A 137 -3.30 -20.83 -1.19
CA ARG A 137 -4.72 -21.05 -1.49
C ARG A 137 -5.36 -22.03 -0.51
N ALA A 138 -4.72 -23.17 -0.26
CA ALA A 138 -5.19 -24.17 0.69
C ALA A 138 -5.31 -23.57 2.10
N LEU A 139 -4.30 -22.83 2.54
CA LEU A 139 -4.32 -22.11 3.81
C LEU A 139 -5.47 -21.10 3.88
N LEU A 140 -5.67 -20.28 2.84
CA LEU A 140 -6.78 -19.32 2.79
C LEU A 140 -8.15 -20.01 2.89
N HIS A 141 -8.32 -21.15 2.21
CA HIS A 141 -9.54 -21.94 2.29
C HIS A 141 -9.76 -22.47 3.71
N THR A 142 -8.75 -23.11 4.30
CA THR A 142 -8.82 -23.62 5.67
C THR A 142 -9.09 -22.49 6.66
N LEU A 143 -8.45 -21.33 6.53
CA LEU A 143 -8.67 -20.19 7.40
C LEU A 143 -10.13 -19.69 7.30
N ARG A 144 -10.66 -19.53 6.09
CA ARG A 144 -12.06 -19.11 5.89
C ARG A 144 -13.07 -20.07 6.53
N GLU A 145 -12.81 -21.37 6.50
CA GLU A 145 -13.74 -22.36 7.06
C GLU A 145 -13.58 -22.59 8.56
N GLN A 146 -12.37 -22.43 9.09
CA GLN A 146 -12.01 -22.89 10.44
C GLN A 146 -11.85 -21.76 11.45
N VAL A 147 -11.53 -20.53 11.02
CA VAL A 147 -11.34 -19.40 11.95
C VAL A 147 -12.61 -19.14 12.74
N ASP A 148 -13.75 -19.02 12.07
CA ASP A 148 -15.03 -18.74 12.72
C ASP A 148 -15.42 -19.87 13.69
N LYS A 149 -15.34 -21.13 13.23
CA LYS A 149 -15.62 -22.31 14.07
C LYS A 149 -14.76 -22.35 15.33
N ARG A 150 -13.48 -22.00 15.21
CA ARG A 150 -12.56 -21.98 16.36
C ARG A 150 -12.85 -20.82 17.31
N LEU A 151 -13.14 -19.63 16.78
CA LEU A 151 -13.52 -18.48 17.60
C LEU A 151 -14.83 -18.75 18.36
N GLU A 152 -15.79 -19.45 17.73
CA GLU A 152 -17.00 -19.94 18.37
C GLU A 152 -16.74 -20.95 19.48
N GLN A 153 -15.91 -21.96 19.22
CA GLN A 153 -15.51 -22.95 20.25
C GLN A 153 -14.83 -22.30 21.46
N LEU A 154 -14.13 -21.19 21.23
CA LEU A 154 -13.45 -20.41 22.28
C LEU A 154 -14.36 -19.38 22.94
N ASN A 155 -15.59 -19.17 22.46
CA ASN A 155 -16.48 -18.08 22.87
C ASN A 155 -15.83 -16.68 22.76
N VAL A 156 -15.05 -16.47 21.70
CA VAL A 156 -14.38 -15.19 21.42
C VAL A 156 -15.04 -14.51 20.23
N LEU A 157 -15.32 -13.21 20.35
CA LEU A 157 -15.79 -12.36 19.25
C LEU A 157 -14.71 -11.35 18.88
N SER A 158 -14.34 -11.35 17.59
CA SER A 158 -13.53 -10.29 17.00
C SER A 158 -14.41 -9.10 16.60
N PHE A 159 -13.80 -7.93 16.34
CA PHE A 159 -14.55 -6.76 15.84
C PHE A 159 -15.25 -7.05 14.51
N ASP A 160 -14.57 -7.74 13.58
CA ASP A 160 -15.15 -8.13 12.28
C ASP A 160 -16.33 -9.08 12.46
N HIS A 161 -16.28 -9.96 13.47
CA HIS A 161 -17.38 -10.87 13.79
C HIS A 161 -18.61 -10.18 14.35
N LEU A 162 -18.45 -9.06 15.07
CA LEU A 162 -19.61 -8.30 15.53
C LEU A 162 -20.44 -7.81 14.33
N ILE A 163 -19.77 -7.35 13.28
CA ILE A 163 -20.40 -6.89 12.05
C ILE A 163 -20.94 -8.07 11.23
N SER A 164 -20.11 -9.07 10.94
CA SER A 164 -20.51 -10.18 10.06
C SER A 164 -21.63 -11.04 10.64
N ARG A 165 -21.67 -11.24 11.97
CA ARG A 165 -22.77 -11.96 12.62
C ARG A 165 -24.07 -11.17 12.59
N LEU A 166 -24.01 -9.85 12.81
CA LEU A 166 -25.20 -9.02 12.71
C LEU A 166 -25.74 -9.02 11.27
N ASP A 167 -24.88 -8.86 10.27
CA ASP A 167 -25.24 -9.01 8.85
C ASP A 167 -25.92 -10.37 8.59
N ALA A 168 -25.30 -11.47 9.02
CA ALA A 168 -25.85 -12.82 8.82
C ALA A 168 -27.21 -13.03 9.49
N VAL A 169 -27.40 -12.54 10.73
CA VAL A 169 -28.68 -12.62 11.45
C VAL A 169 -29.76 -11.81 10.74
N LEU A 170 -29.43 -10.62 10.24
CA LEU A 170 -30.37 -9.78 9.50
C LEU A 170 -30.79 -10.39 8.16
N ARG A 171 -29.93 -11.20 7.53
CA ARG A 171 -30.25 -11.97 6.31
C ARG A 171 -31.04 -13.25 6.59
N ALA A 172 -31.03 -13.74 7.82
CA ALA A 172 -31.74 -14.96 8.21
C ALA A 172 -33.24 -14.72 8.48
N GLU A 173 -34.00 -15.80 8.65
CA GLU A 173 -35.45 -15.75 8.87
C GLU A 173 -35.87 -14.86 10.07
N HIS A 174 -35.05 -14.84 11.12
CA HIS A 174 -35.31 -14.04 12.33
C HIS A 174 -34.90 -12.56 12.22
N GLY A 175 -34.33 -12.12 11.09
CA GLY A 175 -33.85 -10.75 10.90
C GLY A 175 -34.94 -9.69 11.09
N GLN A 176 -36.18 -9.99 10.69
CA GLN A 176 -37.31 -9.06 10.84
C GLN A 176 -37.70 -8.81 12.30
N ALA A 177 -37.64 -9.84 13.15
CA ALA A 177 -37.92 -9.69 14.57
C ALA A 177 -36.87 -8.79 15.24
N LEU A 178 -35.58 -9.01 14.93
CA LEU A 178 -34.50 -8.16 15.42
C LEU A 178 -34.65 -6.70 14.94
N CYS A 179 -34.98 -6.49 13.67
CA CYS A 179 -35.26 -5.16 13.13
C CYS A 179 -36.39 -4.47 13.92
N HIS A 180 -37.47 -5.20 14.23
CA HIS A 180 -38.60 -4.66 14.97
C HIS A 180 -38.18 -4.15 16.35
N GLU A 181 -37.47 -4.98 17.12
CA GLU A 181 -36.97 -4.61 18.47
C GLU A 181 -36.04 -3.39 18.42
N ILE A 182 -35.08 -3.37 17.49
CA ILE A 182 -34.13 -2.25 17.36
C ILE A 182 -34.87 -0.95 17.00
N ARG A 183 -35.85 -1.02 16.09
CA ARG A 183 -36.66 0.13 15.66
C ARG A 183 -37.57 0.68 16.76
N GLN A 184 -37.96 -0.15 17.73
CA GLN A 184 -38.68 0.31 18.92
C GLN A 184 -37.76 1.12 19.85
N CYS A 185 -36.50 0.72 19.97
CA CYS A 185 -35.52 1.43 20.78
C CYS A 185 -35.02 2.72 20.12
N TYR A 186 -34.80 2.70 18.80
CA TYR A 186 -34.19 3.79 18.06
C TYR A 186 -35.10 4.19 16.89
N GLN A 187 -35.69 5.39 16.97
CA GLN A 187 -36.47 5.98 15.88
C GLN A 187 -35.60 6.73 14.84
N VAL A 188 -34.38 7.10 15.25
CA VAL A 188 -33.46 7.92 14.48
C VAL A 188 -32.05 7.35 14.59
N ALA A 189 -31.36 7.20 13.46
CA ALA A 189 -29.94 6.87 13.38
C ALA A 189 -29.16 7.99 12.69
N LEU A 190 -28.05 8.39 13.31
CA LEU A 190 -27.10 9.34 12.75
C LEU A 190 -25.77 8.62 12.58
N ILE A 191 -25.33 8.48 11.34
CA ILE A 191 -24.07 7.82 10.99
C ILE A 191 -23.11 8.88 10.50
N ASP A 192 -22.08 9.17 11.30
CA ASP A 192 -20.99 10.06 10.92
C ASP A 192 -19.87 9.29 10.21
N GLU A 193 -19.01 10.00 9.46
CA GLU A 193 -17.92 9.44 8.66
C GLU A 193 -18.36 8.30 7.72
N PHE A 194 -19.54 8.43 7.12
CA PHE A 194 -20.16 7.38 6.31
C PHE A 194 -19.33 6.95 5.10
N GLN A 195 -18.42 7.81 4.61
CA GLN A 195 -17.50 7.45 3.52
C GLN A 195 -16.52 6.33 3.87
N ASP A 196 -16.32 6.04 5.16
CA ASP A 196 -15.40 5.00 5.66
C ASP A 196 -16.13 3.69 5.99
N THR A 197 -17.37 3.53 5.53
CA THR A 197 -18.16 2.30 5.68
C THR A 197 -17.94 1.30 4.54
N ASP A 198 -18.25 0.03 4.81
CA ASP A 198 -18.23 -1.06 3.83
C ASP A 198 -19.64 -1.54 3.45
N GLU A 199 -19.73 -2.45 2.47
CA GLU A 199 -21.00 -2.99 1.96
C GLU A 199 -21.82 -3.69 3.05
N SER A 200 -21.18 -4.40 3.98
CA SER A 200 -21.88 -5.12 5.06
C SER A 200 -22.46 -4.14 6.07
N GLN A 201 -21.69 -3.12 6.44
CA GLN A 201 -22.17 -2.05 7.32
C GLN A 201 -23.33 -1.28 6.69
N TRP A 202 -23.23 -0.94 5.39
CA TRP A 202 -24.34 -0.33 4.67
C TRP A 202 -25.58 -1.22 4.64
N PHE A 203 -25.43 -2.53 4.37
CA PHE A 203 -26.53 -3.47 4.42
C PHE A 203 -27.21 -3.52 5.80
N ILE A 204 -26.43 -3.58 6.88
CA ILE A 204 -26.95 -3.58 8.25
C ILE A 204 -27.74 -2.30 8.51
N ILE A 205 -27.13 -1.13 8.28
CA ILE A 205 -27.73 0.18 8.60
C ILE A 205 -29.00 0.38 7.78
N SER A 206 -28.93 0.15 6.46
CA SER A 206 -30.10 0.28 5.59
C SER A 206 -31.18 -0.70 6.01
N THR A 207 -30.88 -1.98 6.25
CA THR A 207 -31.90 -2.96 6.67
C THR A 207 -32.55 -2.58 8.00
N LEU A 208 -31.78 -2.14 9.00
CA LEU A 208 -32.30 -1.75 10.30
C LEU A 208 -33.20 -0.51 10.22
N PHE A 209 -32.92 0.45 9.34
CA PHE A 209 -33.63 1.74 9.31
C PHE A 209 -34.47 1.99 8.03
N HIS A 210 -34.58 1.02 7.11
CA HIS A 210 -35.42 1.11 5.92
C HIS A 210 -36.91 0.92 6.28
N SER A 211 -37.51 1.93 6.90
CA SER A 211 -38.93 1.99 7.25
C SER A 211 -39.43 3.44 7.25
N ARG A 212 -40.68 3.66 6.85
CA ARG A 212 -41.31 5.01 6.86
C ARG A 212 -41.45 5.63 8.25
N GLN A 213 -41.32 4.83 9.31
CA GLN A 213 -41.40 5.29 10.70
C GLN A 213 -40.02 5.60 11.30
N GLN A 214 -38.97 5.50 10.49
CA GLN A 214 -37.58 5.60 10.92
C GLN A 214 -36.87 6.70 10.14
N TYR A 215 -35.91 7.36 10.79
CA TYR A 215 -35.10 8.40 10.17
C TYR A 215 -33.63 7.97 10.16
N LEU A 216 -33.02 7.98 8.98
CA LEU A 216 -31.60 7.66 8.80
C LEU A 216 -30.88 8.87 8.21
N TYR A 217 -29.93 9.42 8.96
CA TYR A 217 -29.06 10.50 8.52
C TYR A 217 -27.65 9.95 8.33
N LEU A 218 -27.15 10.07 7.12
CA LEU A 218 -25.79 9.68 6.74
C LEU A 218 -24.99 10.95 6.51
N ILE A 219 -23.92 11.13 7.28
CA ILE A 219 -23.05 12.29 7.25
C ILE A 219 -21.67 11.79 6.84
N GLY A 220 -21.09 12.43 5.84
CA GLY A 220 -19.77 12.05 5.36
C GLY A 220 -19.30 12.92 4.20
N ASP A 221 -18.06 12.72 3.82
CA ASP A 221 -17.45 13.37 2.68
C ASP A 221 -16.68 12.34 1.83
N PRO A 222 -17.15 11.99 0.62
CA PRO A 222 -16.49 10.99 -0.21
C PRO A 222 -15.09 11.45 -0.66
N LYS A 223 -14.78 12.76 -0.58
CA LYS A 223 -13.44 13.31 -0.84
C LYS A 223 -12.43 12.93 0.26
N GLN A 224 -12.90 12.48 1.42
CA GLN A 224 -12.08 12.11 2.58
C GLN A 224 -11.98 10.59 2.78
N ALA A 225 -12.51 9.78 1.85
CA ALA A 225 -12.44 8.32 1.91
C ALA A 225 -10.99 7.81 1.73
N ILE A 226 -10.29 7.62 2.86
CA ILE A 226 -8.87 7.19 2.87
C ILE A 226 -8.64 5.84 3.56
N TYR A 227 -9.69 5.20 4.09
CA TYR A 227 -9.60 3.94 4.86
C TYR A 227 -9.79 2.66 4.03
N LYS A 228 -9.55 2.69 2.71
CA LYS A 228 -9.67 1.51 1.83
C LYS A 228 -8.86 0.29 2.31
N PHE A 229 -7.73 0.51 2.98
CA PHE A 229 -6.91 -0.57 3.55
C PHE A 229 -7.58 -1.33 4.70
N ARG A 230 -8.65 -0.78 5.29
CA ARG A 230 -9.50 -1.44 6.30
C ARG A 230 -10.80 -2.03 5.73
N GLY A 231 -10.97 -2.01 4.40
CA GLY A 231 -12.16 -2.56 3.75
C GLY A 231 -13.26 -1.55 3.45
N ALA A 232 -13.11 -0.28 3.83
CA ALA A 232 -14.05 0.79 3.45
C ALA A 232 -14.21 0.85 1.93
N ASP A 233 -15.46 0.98 1.49
CA ASP A 233 -15.83 1.01 0.08
C ASP A 233 -16.65 2.25 -0.26
N ILE A 234 -16.01 3.18 -0.99
CA ILE A 234 -16.65 4.39 -1.50
C ILE A 234 -17.88 4.11 -2.38
N HIS A 235 -17.99 2.92 -2.98
CA HIS A 235 -19.19 2.54 -3.73
C HIS A 235 -20.43 2.35 -2.83
N SER A 236 -20.24 1.99 -1.56
CA SER A 236 -21.33 1.96 -0.57
C SER A 236 -21.86 3.36 -0.32
N TYR A 237 -20.98 4.36 -0.25
CA TYR A 237 -21.36 5.77 -0.18
C TYR A 237 -22.24 6.19 -1.36
N PHE A 238 -21.78 5.91 -2.60
CA PHE A 238 -22.54 6.28 -3.80
C PHE A 238 -23.88 5.54 -3.91
N THR A 239 -23.91 4.26 -3.49
CA THR A 239 -25.14 3.47 -3.45
C THR A 239 -26.15 4.08 -2.49
N ALA A 240 -25.73 4.45 -1.29
CA ALA A 240 -26.60 5.11 -0.32
C ALA A 240 -27.07 6.49 -0.81
N GLN A 241 -26.17 7.26 -1.44
CA GLN A 241 -26.52 8.55 -2.03
C GLN A 241 -27.62 8.43 -3.09
N GLN A 242 -27.56 7.39 -3.93
CA GLN A 242 -28.60 7.11 -4.95
C GLN A 242 -29.93 6.67 -4.34
N GLN A 243 -29.91 6.04 -3.16
CA GLN A 243 -31.10 5.56 -2.45
C GLN A 243 -31.70 6.61 -1.50
N ALA A 244 -30.96 7.66 -1.18
CA ALA A 244 -31.40 8.70 -0.26
C ALA A 244 -32.54 9.55 -0.86
N GLU A 245 -33.56 9.82 -0.05
CA GLU A 245 -34.67 10.71 -0.43
C GLU A 245 -34.22 12.17 -0.57
N HIS A 246 -33.27 12.58 0.28
CA HIS A 246 -32.72 13.93 0.30
C HIS A 246 -31.19 13.89 0.41
N CYS A 247 -30.52 14.71 -0.40
CA CYS A 247 -29.09 14.93 -0.34
C CYS A 247 -28.82 16.40 -0.03
N PHE A 248 -28.00 16.67 0.98
CA PHE A 248 -27.63 18.01 1.39
C PHE A 248 -26.11 18.18 1.34
N THR A 249 -25.67 19.38 0.96
CA THR A 249 -24.24 19.74 0.92
C THR A 249 -24.00 20.97 1.78
N LEU A 250 -23.07 20.86 2.73
CA LEU A 250 -22.62 22.01 3.51
C LEU A 250 -21.58 22.80 2.72
N THR A 251 -21.94 24.01 2.29
CA THR A 251 -21.09 24.85 1.43
C THR A 251 -20.19 25.81 2.19
N GLN A 252 -20.36 25.91 3.52
CA GLN A 252 -19.62 26.85 4.37
C GLN A 252 -18.56 26.14 5.23
N ASN A 253 -17.31 26.59 5.10
CA ASN A 253 -16.20 26.17 5.94
C ASN A 253 -16.05 27.14 7.12
N TRP A 254 -16.28 26.62 8.33
CA TRP A 254 -16.16 27.38 9.59
C TRP A 254 -14.81 27.16 10.30
N ARG A 255 -13.94 26.31 9.75
CA ARG A 255 -12.71 25.85 10.40
C ARG A 255 -11.47 26.64 9.96
N SER A 256 -11.43 27.10 8.72
CA SER A 256 -10.21 27.57 8.07
C SER A 256 -10.30 29.03 7.61
N HIS A 257 -9.16 29.73 7.69
CA HIS A 257 -8.99 31.09 7.19
C HIS A 257 -9.39 31.19 5.70
N PRO A 258 -10.04 32.30 5.25
CA PRO A 258 -10.51 32.44 3.87
C PRO A 258 -9.44 32.22 2.79
N GLY A 259 -8.20 32.66 3.05
CA GLY A 259 -7.09 32.45 2.13
C GLY A 259 -6.72 30.97 1.94
N LEU A 260 -6.83 30.15 3.00
CA LEU A 260 -6.58 28.71 2.90
C LEU A 260 -7.69 28.03 2.10
N VAL A 261 -8.95 28.38 2.38
CA VAL A 261 -10.11 27.86 1.63
C VAL A 261 -9.98 28.19 0.14
N SER A 262 -9.61 29.43 -0.18
CA SER A 262 -9.38 29.83 -1.57
C SER A 262 -8.23 29.06 -2.22
N GLY A 263 -7.11 28.87 -1.53
CA GLY A 263 -5.97 28.12 -2.05
C GLY A 263 -6.33 26.66 -2.37
N ILE A 264 -7.02 25.98 -1.45
CA ILE A 264 -7.50 24.61 -1.65
C ILE A 264 -8.52 24.54 -2.78
N ASN A 265 -9.48 25.46 -2.84
CA ASN A 265 -10.43 25.53 -3.96
C ASN A 265 -9.71 25.67 -5.31
N SER A 266 -8.69 26.53 -5.41
CA SER A 266 -7.91 26.70 -6.64
C SER A 266 -7.11 25.45 -7.03
N LEU A 267 -6.59 24.70 -6.05
CA LEU A 267 -5.87 23.46 -6.30
C LEU A 267 -6.79 22.35 -6.84
N PHE A 268 -7.95 22.16 -6.24
CA PHE A 268 -8.87 21.07 -6.57
C PHE A 268 -9.90 21.40 -7.65
N SER A 269 -10.02 22.66 -8.09
CA SER A 269 -10.88 23.04 -9.23
C SER A 269 -10.28 22.69 -10.61
N LYS A 270 -9.19 21.91 -10.65
CA LYS A 270 -8.57 21.43 -11.89
C LYS A 270 -9.39 20.28 -12.49
N PRO A 271 -9.32 20.04 -13.82
CA PRO A 271 -9.99 18.89 -14.43
C PRO A 271 -9.52 17.58 -13.80
N LYS A 272 -10.47 16.69 -13.47
CA LYS A 272 -10.21 15.38 -12.84
C LYS A 272 -9.31 15.48 -11.61
N PRO A 273 -9.75 16.19 -10.55
CA PRO A 273 -8.93 16.40 -9.35
C PRO A 273 -8.77 15.12 -8.52
N PHE A 274 -9.59 14.11 -8.77
CA PHE A 274 -9.58 12.82 -8.08
C PHE A 274 -9.41 11.66 -9.06
N TYR A 275 -8.87 10.55 -8.55
CA TYR A 275 -8.76 9.30 -9.32
C TYR A 275 -10.13 8.63 -9.53
N CYS A 276 -11.08 8.84 -8.61
CA CYS A 276 -12.44 8.34 -8.73
C CYS A 276 -13.24 9.24 -9.69
N GLU A 277 -13.68 8.69 -10.82
CA GLU A 277 -14.40 9.46 -11.84
C GLU A 277 -15.80 9.92 -11.40
N GLN A 278 -16.39 9.24 -10.41
CA GLN A 278 -17.69 9.59 -9.84
C GLN A 278 -17.60 10.72 -8.80
N LEU A 279 -16.38 11.18 -8.49
CA LEU A 279 -16.14 12.17 -7.44
C LEU A 279 -15.84 13.54 -8.05
N ASP A 280 -16.76 14.48 -7.83
CA ASP A 280 -16.59 15.88 -8.19
C ASP A 280 -16.07 16.73 -7.02
N PHE A 281 -15.36 17.80 -7.36
CA PHE A 281 -14.97 18.83 -6.39
C PHE A 281 -15.94 20.02 -6.47
N HIS A 282 -16.64 20.29 -5.36
CA HIS A 282 -17.46 21.48 -5.21
C HIS A 282 -16.74 22.47 -4.28
N PRO A 283 -16.34 23.67 -4.78
CA PRO A 283 -15.72 24.70 -3.96
C PRO A 283 -16.63 25.13 -2.80
N VAL A 284 -16.03 25.37 -1.64
CA VAL A 284 -16.72 25.87 -0.44
C VAL A 284 -16.37 27.32 -0.17
N GLN A 285 -17.27 28.04 0.51
CA GLN A 285 -17.06 29.41 0.96
C GLN A 285 -16.55 29.39 2.40
N SER A 286 -15.64 30.30 2.76
CA SER A 286 -15.30 30.47 4.16
C SER A 286 -16.39 31.28 4.86
N ALA A 287 -16.84 30.80 6.02
CA ALA A 287 -17.71 31.56 6.91
C ALA A 287 -16.91 32.48 7.86
N ARG A 288 -15.57 32.36 7.86
CA ARG A 288 -14.69 33.23 8.63
C ARG A 288 -14.38 34.50 7.86
N THR A 289 -14.02 35.54 8.61
CA THR A 289 -13.43 36.76 8.05
C THR A 289 -11.91 36.61 7.94
N SER A 290 -11.26 37.43 7.11
CA SER A 290 -9.79 37.48 7.06
C SER A 290 -9.16 37.90 8.39
N ALA A 291 -9.97 38.42 9.32
CA ALA A 291 -9.49 38.75 10.65
C ALA A 291 -9.30 37.50 11.54
N GLN A 292 -9.92 36.37 11.20
CA GLN A 292 -10.03 35.20 12.07
C GLN A 292 -9.03 34.10 11.67
N GLY A 293 -8.00 33.88 12.51
CA GLY A 293 -6.97 32.88 12.27
C GLY A 293 -5.80 33.38 11.41
N GLU A 294 -5.49 34.67 11.46
CA GLU A 294 -4.37 35.29 10.74
C GLU A 294 -3.03 34.99 11.41
N ILE A 295 -2.00 34.75 10.60
CA ILE A 295 -0.60 34.64 11.03
C ILE A 295 0.16 35.82 10.44
N ASN A 296 0.90 36.53 11.29
CA ASN A 296 1.75 37.65 10.89
C ASN A 296 3.21 37.39 11.24
N TYR A 297 4.11 37.77 10.33
CA TYR A 297 5.55 37.82 10.54
C TYR A 297 6.02 39.27 10.48
N GLN A 298 6.56 39.79 11.59
CA GLN A 298 7.02 41.19 11.68
C GLN A 298 5.95 42.21 11.22
N GLY A 299 4.69 41.96 11.59
CA GLY A 299 3.54 42.81 11.24
C GLY A 299 3.00 42.64 9.82
N LYS A 300 3.52 41.69 9.02
CA LYS A 300 3.04 41.38 7.68
C LYS A 300 2.31 40.04 7.65
N HIS A 301 1.18 39.99 6.94
CA HIS A 301 0.38 38.78 6.75
C HIS A 301 1.18 37.68 6.02
N VAL A 302 1.17 36.47 6.59
CA VAL A 302 1.79 35.27 6.02
C VAL A 302 0.77 34.52 5.16
N PRO A 303 1.07 34.19 3.89
CA PRO A 303 0.18 33.39 3.05
C PRO A 303 -0.16 32.03 3.71
N PRO A 304 -1.44 31.63 3.76
CA PRO A 304 -1.86 30.41 4.46
C PRO A 304 -1.55 29.11 3.71
N LEU A 305 -1.16 29.19 2.43
CA LEU A 305 -0.72 28.06 1.63
C LEU A 305 0.59 28.44 0.94
N VAL A 306 1.66 27.72 1.27
CA VAL A 306 3.00 27.93 0.72
C VAL A 306 3.44 26.63 0.03
N ILE A 307 3.83 26.74 -1.23
CA ILE A 307 4.48 25.63 -1.96
C ILE A 307 5.97 25.87 -1.88
N TRP A 308 6.66 25.02 -1.12
CA TRP A 308 8.11 25.04 -1.01
C TRP A 308 8.74 24.04 -1.98
N GLN A 309 9.83 24.44 -2.64
CA GLN A 309 10.53 23.64 -3.63
C GLN A 309 12.01 23.56 -3.26
N LEU A 310 12.59 22.36 -3.38
CA LEU A 310 14.04 22.18 -3.28
C LEU A 310 14.74 22.94 -4.41
N GLU A 311 15.90 23.52 -4.09
CA GLU A 311 16.80 24.07 -5.11
C GLU A 311 17.28 22.98 -6.07
N ASN A 312 17.81 23.40 -7.23
CA ASN A 312 18.33 22.48 -8.22
C ASN A 312 19.49 21.65 -7.64
N SER A 313 19.40 20.33 -7.79
CA SER A 313 20.47 19.42 -7.39
C SER A 313 21.70 19.62 -8.26
N GLU A 314 22.89 19.57 -7.67
CA GLU A 314 24.17 19.52 -8.39
C GLU A 314 24.25 18.34 -9.38
N SER A 315 23.53 17.24 -9.11
CA SER A 315 23.53 16.03 -9.94
C SER A 315 22.38 15.96 -10.97
N ALA A 316 21.84 17.11 -11.39
CA ALA A 316 20.73 17.28 -12.34
C ALA A 316 19.36 16.73 -11.93
N TYR A 317 19.29 15.81 -10.95
CA TYR A 317 18.03 15.33 -10.35
C TYR A 317 18.22 14.96 -8.88
N TRP A 318 17.10 14.97 -8.16
CA TRP A 318 17.01 14.50 -6.78
C TRP A 318 16.61 13.02 -6.73
N THR A 319 17.40 12.18 -6.06
CA THR A 319 16.92 10.85 -5.64
C THR A 319 15.95 11.01 -4.47
N ALA A 320 14.93 10.15 -4.36
CA ALA A 320 13.94 10.22 -3.29
C ALA A 320 14.55 10.23 -1.87
N GLY A 321 15.60 9.42 -1.64
CA GLY A 321 16.31 9.38 -0.35
C GLY A 321 16.97 10.71 0.01
N LYS A 322 17.80 11.25 -0.90
CA LYS A 322 18.44 12.56 -0.69
C LYS A 322 17.42 13.69 -0.54
N ALA A 323 16.39 13.75 -1.40
CA ALA A 323 15.34 14.75 -1.31
C ALA A 323 14.64 14.71 0.06
N SER A 324 14.34 13.51 0.56
CA SER A 324 13.66 13.34 1.85
C SER A 324 14.48 13.91 3.02
N VAL A 325 15.81 13.82 2.96
CA VAL A 325 16.70 14.37 3.99
C VAL A 325 16.67 15.90 3.95
N GLU A 326 16.82 16.50 2.77
CA GLU A 326 16.79 17.96 2.61
C GLU A 326 15.42 18.56 2.97
N ILE A 327 14.32 17.91 2.55
CA ILE A 327 12.97 18.32 2.93
C ILE A 327 12.81 18.28 4.45
N GLN A 328 13.29 17.22 5.10
CA GLN A 328 13.19 17.10 6.55
C GLN A 328 13.94 18.24 7.26
N GLN A 329 15.17 18.55 6.82
CA GLN A 329 15.96 19.65 7.37
C GLN A 329 15.26 21.00 7.14
N GLY A 330 14.74 21.24 5.94
CA GLY A 330 13.98 22.44 5.60
C GLY A 330 12.74 22.63 6.47
N VAL A 331 11.97 21.55 6.70
CA VAL A 331 10.79 21.57 7.58
C VAL A 331 11.18 21.86 9.02
N VAL A 332 12.23 21.23 9.55
CA VAL A 332 12.71 21.50 10.93
C VAL A 332 13.15 22.96 11.08
N HIS A 333 13.87 23.49 10.08
CA HIS A 333 14.27 24.90 10.05
C HIS A 333 13.06 25.84 10.04
N GLU A 334 12.07 25.55 9.19
CA GLU A 334 10.84 26.35 9.10
C GLU A 334 10.05 26.32 10.41
N ILE A 335 9.93 25.16 11.06
CA ILE A 335 9.26 25.06 12.37
C ILE A 335 10.00 25.89 13.42
N ARG A 336 11.34 25.83 13.43
CA ARG A 336 12.14 26.67 14.33
C ARG A 336 11.92 28.15 14.06
N HIS A 337 11.80 28.54 12.79
CA HIS A 337 11.54 29.91 12.38
C HIS A 337 10.12 30.36 12.79
N LEU A 338 9.11 29.53 12.57
CA LEU A 338 7.72 29.78 12.99
C LEU A 338 7.58 29.91 14.52
N LEU A 339 8.41 29.22 15.30
CA LEU A 339 8.44 29.33 16.76
C LEU A 339 9.18 30.57 17.28
N SER A 340 9.77 31.38 16.39
CA SER A 340 10.36 32.67 16.78
C SER A 340 9.27 33.66 17.22
N PRO A 341 9.59 34.61 18.12
CA PRO A 341 8.62 35.59 18.62
C PRO A 341 8.12 36.57 17.52
N ASP A 342 8.78 36.59 16.36
CA ASP A 342 8.41 37.43 15.23
C ASP A 342 7.13 36.93 14.52
N PHE A 343 6.77 35.66 14.71
CA PHE A 343 5.51 35.09 14.24
C PHE A 343 4.46 35.15 15.33
N VAL A 344 3.32 35.76 14.99
CA VAL A 344 2.16 35.85 15.88
C VAL A 344 0.90 35.33 15.21
N ILE A 345 0.04 34.68 15.99
CA ILE A 345 -1.26 34.18 15.58
C ILE A 345 -2.37 34.97 16.28
N ARG A 346 -3.39 35.41 15.51
CA ARG A 346 -4.62 36.00 16.06
C ARG A 346 -5.75 34.97 16.04
N LYS A 347 -6.22 34.57 17.23
CA LYS A 347 -7.36 33.64 17.40
C LYS A 347 -8.71 34.35 17.26
N ASP A 348 -9.72 33.56 16.91
CA ASP A 348 -11.03 34.03 16.43
C ASP A 348 -11.86 34.85 17.42
N ASP A 349 -11.63 34.68 18.73
CA ASP A 349 -12.66 35.02 19.74
C ASP A 349 -12.23 36.08 20.79
N GLN A 350 -10.97 36.53 20.79
CA GLN A 350 -10.47 37.41 21.88
C GLN A 350 -9.58 38.57 21.45
N ASN A 351 -9.41 38.84 20.14
CA ASN A 351 -8.39 39.78 19.66
C ASN A 351 -6.98 39.48 20.24
N SER A 352 -6.79 38.27 20.79
CA SER A 352 -5.59 37.88 21.51
C SER A 352 -4.54 37.50 20.48
N VAL A 353 -3.53 38.35 20.37
CA VAL A 353 -2.34 38.10 19.56
C VAL A 353 -1.31 37.45 20.47
N ARG A 354 -0.77 36.30 20.06
CA ARG A 354 0.29 35.62 20.79
C ARG A 354 1.31 34.99 19.83
N PRO A 355 2.53 34.70 20.30
CA PRO A 355 3.48 33.90 19.54
C PRO A 355 2.91 32.53 19.16
N ILE A 356 3.38 31.96 18.05
CA ILE A 356 3.11 30.58 17.68
C ILE A 356 3.78 29.66 18.71
N LEU A 357 3.08 28.61 19.13
CA LEU A 357 3.57 27.61 20.06
C LEU A 357 3.66 26.25 19.36
N SER A 358 4.47 25.33 19.88
CA SER A 358 4.64 24.00 19.28
C SER A 358 3.32 23.24 19.11
N LYS A 359 2.36 23.43 20.02
CA LYS A 359 1.01 22.83 19.92
C LYS A 359 0.14 23.33 18.77
N ASP A 360 0.54 24.41 18.10
CA ASP A 360 -0.16 24.97 16.95
C ASP A 360 0.37 24.41 15.62
N ILE A 361 1.43 23.59 15.66
CA ILE A 361 2.11 23.05 14.49
C ILE A 361 1.89 21.53 14.45
N ALA A 362 1.49 21.02 13.28
CA ALA A 362 1.37 19.59 13.01
C ALA A 362 2.11 19.25 11.71
N ILE A 363 2.83 18.13 11.70
CA ILE A 363 3.46 17.57 10.49
C ILE A 363 2.66 16.34 10.08
N LEU A 364 2.09 16.36 8.87
CA LEU A 364 1.37 15.22 8.31
C LEU A 364 2.34 14.39 7.44
N VAL A 365 2.46 13.11 7.77
CA VAL A 365 3.33 12.15 7.05
C VAL A 365 2.56 10.86 6.74
N ARG A 366 3.07 10.07 5.80
CA ARG A 366 2.38 8.86 5.31
C ARG A 366 2.66 7.62 6.16
N SER A 367 3.78 7.56 6.88
CA SER A 367 4.16 6.39 7.66
C SER A 367 4.70 6.74 9.04
N HIS A 368 4.58 5.78 9.96
CA HIS A 368 5.15 5.89 11.31
C HIS A 368 6.68 6.04 11.28
N VAL A 369 7.36 5.43 10.30
CA VAL A 369 8.81 5.57 10.11
C VAL A 369 9.17 7.03 9.78
N GLN A 370 8.39 7.69 8.92
CA GLN A 370 8.58 9.12 8.64
C GLN A 370 8.30 9.96 9.89
N ALA A 371 7.24 9.65 10.65
CA ALA A 371 6.89 10.38 11.87
C ALA A 371 8.02 10.31 12.92
N GLN A 372 8.58 9.11 13.12
CA GLN A 372 9.73 8.88 14.00
C GLN A 372 10.96 9.67 13.55
N ALA A 373 11.25 9.69 12.25
CA ALA A 373 12.36 10.46 11.71
C ALA A 373 12.20 11.97 12.00
N TYR A 374 11.00 12.54 11.78
CA TYR A 374 10.74 13.95 12.10
C TYR A 374 10.79 14.24 13.61
N GLN A 375 10.21 13.36 14.44
CA GLN A 375 10.28 13.50 15.89
C GLN A 375 11.73 13.53 16.38
N GLN A 376 12.57 12.62 15.89
CA GLN A 376 13.99 12.59 16.23
C GLN A 376 14.69 13.90 15.81
N ALA A 377 14.51 14.34 14.57
CA ALA A 377 15.15 15.56 14.05
C ALA A 377 14.71 16.84 14.80
N LEU A 378 13.44 16.92 15.21
CA LEU A 378 12.93 18.01 16.04
C LEU A 378 13.52 17.98 17.45
N ASN A 379 13.57 16.80 18.08
CA ASN A 379 14.16 16.64 19.42
C ASN A 379 15.65 16.99 19.43
N GLU A 380 16.41 16.56 18.41
CA GLU A 380 17.83 16.94 18.23
C GLU A 380 18.00 18.46 18.06
N SER A 381 16.98 19.16 17.56
CA SER A 381 16.94 20.62 17.42
C SER A 381 16.38 21.35 18.65
N GLY A 382 16.05 20.62 19.73
CA GLY A 382 15.51 21.17 20.97
C GLY A 382 14.00 21.45 20.94
N ILE A 383 13.26 20.93 19.97
CA ILE A 383 11.81 21.11 19.81
C ILE A 383 11.10 19.81 20.19
N THR A 384 10.25 19.86 21.22
CA THR A 384 9.49 18.69 21.65
C THR A 384 8.42 18.31 20.63
N ALA A 385 8.41 17.04 20.20
CA ALA A 385 7.43 16.50 19.27
C ALA A 385 6.80 15.19 19.78
N VAL A 386 5.52 15.00 19.46
CA VAL A 386 4.73 13.80 19.80
C VAL A 386 4.25 13.16 18.51
N ILE A 387 4.20 11.82 18.47
CA ILE A 387 3.67 11.02 17.36
C ILE A 387 2.25 10.58 17.70
#